data_AF-A0A9P6SRB7-F1
#
_entry.id   AF-A0A9P6SRB7-F1
#
_cell.length_a   1.000
_cell.length_b   1.000
_cell.length_c   1.000
_cell.angle_alpha   90.00
_cell.angle_beta   90.00
_cell.angle_gamma   90.00
#
_symmetry.space_group_name_H-M   'P 1'
#
loop_
_entity.id
_entity.type
_entity.pdbx_description
1 polymer ?
#
loop_
_entity_poly.entity_id
_entity_poly.type
_entity_poly.pdbx_seq_one_letter_code
_entity_poly.pdbx_strand_id
1 'polypeptide(L)'
;MADSIVKPTLPWYRRLNQMKGLMLVIVSCAQMLDLINVTSVIIILPKIMIDVGYEFDKLQWVSSAYALAYGAFLLLGGRLGDIFGHRNIYLFGVTWFSIWAVINGFAKDPVMMSVGRALQGVGAGFTIPSALAILTTSYPEGPERHKALSIFGGTAAVGSVLGVLLGGILGSTV
;
A
#
# COMPACT_ATOMS: atom_id res chain seq x y z
N MET A 1 -11.96 40.03 9.95
CA MET A 1 -12.25 40.34 8.52
C MET A 1 -10.95 40.68 7.76
N ALA A 2 -9.86 39.95 8.00
CA ALA A 2 -8.51 40.32 7.53
C ALA A 2 -7.64 39.15 7.01
N ASP A 3 -8.23 38.00 6.67
CA ASP A 3 -7.50 36.84 6.14
C ASP A 3 -7.60 36.66 4.61
N SER A 4 -8.22 37.61 3.90
CA SER A 4 -8.52 37.46 2.46
C SER A 4 -7.48 38.04 1.50
N ILE A 5 -6.35 38.59 1.97
CA ILE A 5 -5.49 39.45 1.13
C ILE A 5 -4.16 38.82 0.67
N VAL A 6 -3.69 37.70 1.25
CA VAL A 6 -2.48 37.04 0.73
C VAL A 6 -2.85 35.93 -0.26
N LYS A 7 -3.19 36.32 -1.49
CA LYS A 7 -3.19 35.37 -2.61
C LYS A 7 -1.75 34.95 -2.90
N PRO A 8 -1.45 33.64 -3.04
CA PRO A 8 -0.09 33.17 -3.11
C PRO A 8 0.44 33.24 -4.56
N THR A 9 0.96 34.39 -4.96
CA THR A 9 1.62 34.58 -6.26
C THR A 9 3.13 34.30 -6.19
N LEU A 10 3.67 33.96 -5.01
CA LEU A 10 5.09 33.73 -4.82
C LEU A 10 5.53 32.37 -5.40
N PRO A 11 6.64 32.32 -6.17
CA PRO A 11 7.11 31.09 -6.82
C PRO A 11 7.33 29.92 -5.86
N TRP A 12 7.80 30.20 -4.64
CA TRP A 12 8.04 29.18 -3.63
C TRP A 12 6.75 28.57 -3.07
N TYR A 13 5.64 29.31 -3.01
CA TYR A 13 4.36 28.78 -2.54
C TYR A 13 3.79 27.77 -3.54
N ARG A 14 3.87 28.11 -4.83
CA ARG A 14 3.46 27.23 -5.91
C ARG A 14 4.26 25.92 -5.90
N ARG A 15 5.57 26.02 -5.66
CA ARG A 15 6.48 24.87 -5.55
C ARG A 15 6.13 23.98 -4.36
N LEU A 16 5.88 24.54 -3.18
CA LEU A 16 5.45 23.79 -2.00
C LEU A 16 4.12 23.07 -2.24
N ASN A 17 3.14 23.74 -2.85
CA ASN A 17 1.84 23.14 -3.13
C ASN A 17 1.93 22.02 -4.20
N GLN A 18 2.77 22.20 -5.23
CA GLN A 18 3.08 21.15 -6.20
C GLN A 18 3.75 19.94 -5.54
N MET A 19 4.68 20.16 -4.62
CA MET A 19 5.34 19.07 -3.88
C MET A 19 4.35 18.31 -3.00
N LYS A 20 3.44 18.99 -2.30
CA LYS A 20 2.36 18.34 -1.53
C LYS A 20 1.45 17.51 -2.42
N GLY A 21 1.04 18.05 -3.56
CA GLY A 21 0.23 17.32 -4.55
C GLY A 21 0.93 16.07 -5.07
N LEU A 22 2.23 16.17 -5.40
CA LEU A 22 3.04 15.03 -5.82
C LEU A 22 3.15 13.96 -4.71
N MET A 23 3.36 14.37 -3.46
CA MET A 23 3.39 13.43 -2.33
C MET A 23 2.07 12.68 -2.18
N LEU A 24 0.94 13.38 -2.26
CA LEU A 24 -0.39 12.75 -2.20
C LEU A 24 -0.57 11.73 -3.34
N VAL A 25 -0.20 12.11 -4.58
CA VAL A 25 -0.27 11.19 -5.73
C VAL A 25 0.60 9.96 -5.51
N ILE A 26 1.85 10.11 -5.11
CA ILE A 26 2.77 8.98 -4.87
C ILE A 26 2.21 8.06 -3.79
N VAL A 27 1.78 8.62 -2.66
CA VAL A 27 1.26 7.84 -1.52
C VAL A 27 -0.03 7.10 -1.89
N SER A 28 -0.91 7.74 -2.65
CA SER A 28 -2.18 7.16 -3.09
C SER A 28 -1.97 6.10 -4.19
N CYS A 29 -1.04 6.31 -5.12
CA CYS A 29 -0.67 5.32 -6.13
C CYS A 29 -0.08 4.06 -5.50
N ALA A 30 0.80 4.19 -4.50
CA ALA A 30 1.35 3.03 -3.80
C ALA A 30 0.26 2.25 -3.05
N GLN A 31 -0.67 2.95 -2.37
CA GLN A 31 -1.82 2.32 -1.71
C GLN A 31 -2.71 1.57 -2.70
N MET A 32 -2.94 2.16 -3.87
CA MET A 32 -3.71 1.53 -4.94
C MET A 32 -3.03 0.25 -5.43
N LEU A 33 -1.71 0.31 -5.67
CA LEU A 33 -0.92 -0.85 -6.13
C LEU A 33 -0.88 -1.97 -5.08
N ASP A 34 -0.77 -1.62 -3.80
CA ASP A 34 -0.85 -2.57 -2.69
C ASP A 34 -2.19 -3.32 -2.70
N LEU A 35 -3.30 -2.59 -2.83
CA LEU A 35 -4.62 -3.23 -2.85
C LEU A 35 -4.87 -4.03 -4.13
N ILE A 36 -4.35 -3.59 -5.28
CA ILE A 36 -4.36 -4.38 -6.52
C ILE A 36 -3.66 -5.73 -6.30
N ASN A 37 -2.50 -5.73 -5.64
CA ASN A 37 -1.76 -6.97 -5.35
C ASN A 37 -2.58 -7.90 -4.46
N VAL A 38 -3.11 -7.38 -3.35
CA VAL A 38 -3.84 -8.19 -2.38
C VAL A 38 -5.09 -8.81 -2.99
N THR A 39 -5.92 -8.03 -3.68
CA THR A 39 -7.19 -8.55 -4.20
C THR A 39 -7.02 -9.44 -5.42
N SER A 40 -6.06 -9.14 -6.31
CA SER A 40 -5.77 -9.99 -7.47
C SER A 40 -5.44 -11.42 -7.05
N VAL A 41 -4.68 -11.56 -5.97
CA VAL A 41 -4.21 -12.85 -5.47
C VAL A 41 -5.33 -13.68 -4.91
N ILE A 42 -6.26 -13.06 -4.20
CA ILE A 42 -7.44 -13.73 -3.64
C ILE A 42 -8.26 -14.36 -4.78
N ILE A 43 -8.41 -13.66 -5.91
CA ILE A 43 -9.16 -14.15 -7.07
C ILE A 43 -8.47 -15.34 -7.74
N ILE A 44 -7.13 -15.35 -7.80
CA ILE A 44 -6.36 -16.42 -8.44
C ILE A 44 -5.95 -17.56 -7.48
N LEU A 45 -6.41 -17.57 -6.23
CA LEU A 45 -6.08 -18.63 -5.26
C LEU A 45 -6.29 -20.05 -5.80
N PRO A 46 -7.41 -20.39 -6.48
CA PRO A 46 -7.58 -21.73 -7.03
C PRO A 46 -6.51 -22.11 -8.07
N LYS A 47 -6.02 -21.13 -8.81
CA LYS A 47 -4.96 -21.31 -9.82
C LYS A 47 -3.59 -21.47 -9.18
N ILE A 48 -3.28 -20.62 -8.18
CA ILE A 48 -2.08 -20.78 -7.34
C ILE A 48 -2.04 -22.19 -6.74
N MET A 49 -3.19 -22.74 -6.35
CA MET A 49 -3.26 -24.09 -5.80
C MET A 49 -2.73 -25.15 -6.78
N ILE A 50 -3.16 -25.07 -8.03
CA ILE A 50 -2.79 -26.03 -9.08
C ILE A 50 -1.34 -25.83 -9.51
N ASP A 51 -0.94 -24.58 -9.80
CA ASP A 51 0.37 -24.26 -10.38
C ASP A 51 1.52 -24.46 -9.40
N VAL A 52 1.30 -24.14 -8.12
CA VAL A 52 2.31 -24.22 -7.06
C VAL A 52 2.20 -25.54 -6.26
N GLY A 53 1.11 -26.30 -6.44
CA GLY A 53 0.88 -27.58 -5.77
C GLY A 53 0.54 -27.44 -4.29
N TYR A 54 -0.30 -26.46 -3.92
CA TYR A 54 -0.82 -26.37 -2.55
C TYR A 54 -1.80 -27.49 -2.25
N GLU A 55 -1.72 -28.03 -1.03
CA GLU A 55 -2.82 -28.79 -0.44
C GLU A 55 -3.97 -27.82 -0.08
N PHE A 56 -5.21 -28.30 -0.19
CA PHE A 56 -6.41 -27.49 -0.01
C PHE A 56 -6.49 -26.81 1.36
N ASP A 57 -6.09 -27.51 2.42
CA ASP A 57 -6.04 -27.02 3.80
C ASP A 57 -4.96 -25.94 4.01
N LYS A 58 -3.88 -25.97 3.22
CA LYS A 58 -2.77 -25.02 3.30
C LYS A 58 -2.97 -23.78 2.45
N LEU A 59 -3.85 -23.79 1.45
CA LEU A 59 -4.04 -22.67 0.53
C LEU A 59 -4.41 -21.35 1.23
N GLN A 60 -5.15 -21.43 2.34
CA GLN A 60 -5.53 -20.27 3.14
C GLN A 60 -4.32 -19.50 3.72
N TRP A 61 -3.17 -20.17 3.90
CA TRP A 61 -1.95 -19.52 4.39
C TRP A 61 -1.43 -18.42 3.47
N VAL A 62 -1.73 -18.45 2.17
CA VAL A 62 -1.35 -17.40 1.22
C VAL A 62 -1.89 -16.04 1.68
N SER A 63 -3.13 -15.98 2.14
CA SER A 63 -3.77 -14.75 2.62
C SER A 63 -3.49 -14.50 4.10
N SER A 64 -3.54 -15.55 4.93
CA SER A 64 -3.35 -15.42 6.38
C SER A 64 -1.94 -14.99 6.76
N ALA A 65 -0.90 -15.49 6.08
CA ALA A 65 0.49 -15.11 6.36
C ALA A 65 0.72 -13.60 6.13
N TYR A 66 0.16 -13.07 5.04
CA TYR A 66 0.20 -11.63 4.75
C TYR A 66 -0.49 -10.83 5.86
N ALA A 67 -1.74 -11.18 6.19
CA ALA A 67 -2.53 -10.45 7.20
C ALA A 67 -1.89 -10.51 8.59
N LEU A 68 -1.33 -11.66 8.97
CA LEU A 68 -0.64 -11.86 10.25
C LEU A 68 0.59 -10.95 10.35
N ALA A 69 1.46 -10.96 9.34
CA ALA A 69 2.65 -10.12 9.32
C ALA A 69 2.29 -8.63 9.24
N TYR A 70 1.32 -8.27 8.41
CA TYR A 70 0.80 -6.91 8.33
C TYR A 70 0.33 -6.40 9.70
N GLY A 71 -0.54 -7.15 10.39
CA GLY A 71 -1.04 -6.78 11.71
C GLY A 71 0.05 -6.71 12.78
N ALA A 72 0.98 -7.68 12.79
CA ALA A 72 2.08 -7.73 13.76
C ALA A 72 3.05 -6.54 13.62
N PHE A 73 3.31 -6.10 12.39
CA PHE A 73 4.27 -5.03 12.11
C PHE A 73 3.62 -3.65 11.98
N LEU A 74 2.29 -3.54 11.93
CA LEU A 74 1.59 -2.27 11.80
C LEU A 74 1.88 -1.29 12.93
N LEU A 75 1.78 -1.75 14.18
CA LEU A 75 2.08 -0.92 15.35
C LEU A 75 3.57 -0.57 15.42
N LEU A 76 4.43 -1.53 15.05
CA LEU A 76 5.86 -1.31 15.00
C LEU A 76 6.22 -0.26 13.94
N GLY A 77 5.57 -0.29 12.78
CA GLY A 77 5.75 0.68 11.71
C GLY A 77 5.39 2.10 12.08
N GLY A 78 4.27 2.28 12.79
CA GLY A 78 3.89 3.58 13.35
C GLY A 78 4.99 4.11 14.28
N ARG A 79 5.42 3.28 15.24
CA ARG A 79 6.42 3.68 16.23
C ARG A 79 7.81 3.94 15.63
N LEU A 80 8.24 3.12 14.67
CA LEU A 80 9.48 3.36 13.93
C LEU A 80 9.38 4.65 13.11
N GLY A 81 8.20 4.96 12.56
CA GLY A 81 7.93 6.21 11.86
C GLY A 81 8.08 7.44 12.76
N ASP A 82 7.59 7.36 14.00
CA ASP A 82 7.71 8.43 14.99
C ASP A 82 9.18 8.69 15.39
N ILE A 83 10.03 7.65 15.42
CA ILE A 83 11.44 7.74 15.84
C ILE A 83 12.37 8.10 14.68
N PHE A 84 12.26 7.42 13.54
CA PHE A 84 13.19 7.54 12.41
C PHE A 84 12.67 8.45 11.29
N GLY A 85 11.45 8.96 11.43
CA GLY A 85 10.75 9.80 10.47
C GLY A 85 9.91 8.99 9.47
N HIS A 86 8.63 9.35 9.36
CA HIS A 86 7.67 8.64 8.51
C HIS A 86 8.06 8.57 7.03
N ARG A 87 8.77 9.57 6.49
CA ARG A 87 9.25 9.54 5.11
C ARG A 87 10.20 8.37 4.85
N ASN A 88 11.14 8.13 5.77
CA ASN A 88 12.15 7.09 5.60
C ASN A 88 11.54 5.70 5.76
N ILE A 89 10.67 5.53 6.77
CA ILE A 89 9.96 4.27 7.00
C ILE A 89 8.99 3.95 5.87
N TYR A 90 8.30 4.96 5.33
CA TYR A 90 7.44 4.79 4.16
C TYR A 90 8.22 4.28 2.94
N LEU A 91 9.36 4.93 2.62
CA LEU A 91 10.21 4.50 1.50
C LEU A 91 10.76 3.10 1.71
N PHE A 92 11.22 2.79 2.93
CA PHE A 92 11.67 1.45 3.29
C PHE A 92 10.56 0.41 3.08
N GLY A 93 9.35 0.67 3.58
CA GLY A 93 8.19 -0.21 3.42
C GLY A 93 7.83 -0.47 1.96
N VAL A 94 7.76 0.58 1.14
CA VAL A 94 7.45 0.46 -0.29
C VAL A 94 8.54 -0.33 -1.04
N THR A 95 9.81 -0.05 -0.78
CA THR A 95 10.92 -0.77 -1.42
C THR A 95 10.92 -2.25 -1.00
N TRP A 96 10.73 -2.53 0.29
CA TRP A 96 10.64 -3.88 0.82
C TRP A 96 9.48 -4.66 0.21
N PHE A 97 8.29 -4.07 0.21
CA PHE A 97 7.10 -4.64 -0.41
C PHE A 97 7.34 -4.96 -1.89
N SER A 98 7.94 -4.01 -2.62
CA SER A 98 8.19 -4.15 -4.07
C SER A 98 9.16 -5.30 -4.38
N ILE A 99 10.25 -5.43 -3.60
CA ILE A 99 11.21 -6.52 -3.74
C ILE A 99 10.52 -7.87 -3.54
N TRP A 100 9.76 -8.01 -2.45
CA TRP A 100 9.08 -9.26 -2.13
C TRP A 100 7.92 -9.57 -3.07
N ALA A 101 7.22 -8.56 -3.59
CA ALA A 101 6.19 -8.74 -4.62
C ALA A 101 6.78 -9.35 -5.90
N VAL A 102 7.96 -8.88 -6.33
CA VAL A 102 8.67 -9.46 -7.48
C VAL A 102 9.10 -10.89 -7.18
N ILE A 103 9.77 -11.13 -6.05
CA ILE A 103 10.22 -12.48 -5.65
C ILE A 103 9.05 -13.46 -5.60
N ASN A 104 7.93 -13.02 -5.01
CA ASN A 104 6.75 -13.85 -4.86
C ASN A 104 6.05 -14.15 -6.20
N GLY A 105 6.23 -13.31 -7.22
CA GLY A 105 5.79 -13.58 -8.59
C GLY A 105 6.52 -14.76 -9.26
N PHE A 106 7.69 -15.16 -8.73
CA PHE A 106 8.46 -16.31 -9.20
C PHE A 106 8.40 -17.50 -8.22
N ALA A 107 7.44 -17.52 -7.29
CA ALA A 107 7.32 -18.61 -6.33
C ALA A 107 7.01 -19.94 -7.02
N LYS A 108 7.77 -20.99 -6.68
CA LYS A 108 7.65 -22.34 -7.29
C LYS A 108 7.13 -23.40 -6.34
N ASP A 109 7.02 -23.08 -5.06
CA ASP A 109 6.55 -24.00 -4.03
C ASP A 109 5.68 -23.26 -2.98
N PRO A 110 4.83 -23.99 -2.25
CA PRO A 110 3.91 -23.39 -1.30
C PRO A 110 4.61 -22.61 -0.18
N VAL A 111 5.74 -23.11 0.31
CA VAL A 111 6.46 -22.49 1.42
C VAL A 111 7.03 -21.15 0.99
N MET A 112 7.67 -21.09 -0.18
CA MET A 112 8.19 -19.85 -0.76
C MET A 112 7.08 -18.82 -0.96
N MET A 113 5.91 -19.21 -1.47
CA MET A 113 4.76 -18.31 -1.64
C MET A 113 4.25 -17.79 -0.28
N SER A 114 4.09 -18.66 0.72
CA SER A 114 3.61 -18.26 2.07
C SER A 114 4.59 -17.35 2.79
N VAL A 115 5.89 -17.64 2.72
CA VAL A 115 6.94 -16.80 3.32
C VAL A 115 7.06 -15.46 2.57
N GLY A 116 7.01 -15.47 1.24
CA GLY A 116 7.00 -14.26 0.43
C GLY A 116 5.79 -13.37 0.73
N ARG A 117 4.62 -13.97 1.03
CA ARG A 117 3.42 -13.26 1.50
C ARG A 117 3.60 -12.63 2.87
N ALA A 118 4.15 -13.37 3.83
CA ALA A 118 4.46 -12.83 5.15
C ALA A 118 5.40 -11.61 5.02
N LEU A 119 6.46 -11.73 4.22
CA LEU A 119 7.44 -10.67 4.04
C LEU A 119 6.88 -9.45 3.29
N GLN A 120 5.95 -9.64 2.34
CA GLN A 120 5.15 -8.52 1.79
C GLN A 120 4.31 -7.84 2.86
N GLY A 121 3.65 -8.61 3.73
CA GLY A 121 2.84 -8.08 4.84
C GLY A 121 3.65 -7.18 5.79
N VAL A 122 4.92 -7.53 6.06
CA VAL A 122 5.85 -6.67 6.82
C VAL A 122 6.01 -5.31 6.16
N GLY A 123 6.22 -5.26 4.84
CA GLY A 123 6.34 -4.01 4.09
C GLY A 123 5.08 -3.16 4.17
N ALA A 124 3.92 -3.78 3.97
CA ALA A 124 2.62 -3.11 4.08
C ALA A 124 2.36 -2.55 5.50
N GLY A 125 2.81 -3.24 6.54
CA GLY A 125 2.72 -2.78 7.92
C GLY A 125 3.49 -1.47 8.17
N PHE A 126 4.54 -1.22 7.39
CA PHE A 126 5.32 0.02 7.46
C PHE A 126 4.73 1.16 6.61
N THR A 127 4.07 0.84 5.49
CA THR A 127 3.58 1.85 4.54
C THR A 127 2.35 2.58 5.05
N ILE A 128 1.32 1.86 5.55
CA ILE A 128 0.03 2.45 5.92
C ILE A 128 0.11 3.47 7.07
N PRO A 129 0.70 3.17 8.24
CA PRO A 129 0.80 4.16 9.32
C PRO A 129 1.67 5.36 8.92
N SER A 130 2.74 5.12 8.16
CA SER A 130 3.63 6.19 7.67
C SER A 130 2.94 7.07 6.63
N ALA A 131 2.14 6.49 5.73
CA ALA A 131 1.35 7.22 4.73
C ALA A 131 0.34 8.16 5.41
N LEU A 132 -0.40 7.65 6.39
CA LEU A 132 -1.35 8.46 7.14
C LEU A 132 -0.66 9.60 7.87
N ALA A 133 0.45 9.33 8.56
CA ALA A 133 1.21 10.37 9.25
C ALA A 133 1.79 11.43 8.28
N ILE A 134 2.30 11.02 7.11
CA ILE A 134 2.77 11.95 6.07
C ILE A 134 1.62 12.86 5.62
N LEU A 135 0.42 12.30 5.37
CA LEU A 135 -0.73 13.08 4.92
C LEU A 135 -1.25 14.02 6.00
N THR A 136 -1.37 13.56 7.25
CA THR A 136 -1.90 14.37 8.35
C THR A 136 -0.94 15.47 8.81
N THR A 137 0.37 15.30 8.61
CA THR A 137 1.38 16.32 8.91
C THR A 137 1.64 17.27 7.74
N SER A 138 1.41 16.84 6.49
CA SER A 138 1.61 17.69 5.30
C SER A 138 0.45 18.62 4.99
N TYR A 139 -0.78 18.22 5.36
CA TYR A 139 -2.00 18.99 5.15
C TYR A 139 -2.53 19.56 6.47
N PRO A 140 -2.78 20.89 6.56
CA PRO A 140 -3.30 21.51 7.77
C PRO A 140 -4.70 20.98 8.10
N GLU A 141 -5.06 21.03 9.39
CA GLU A 141 -6.38 20.60 9.84
C GLU A 141 -7.49 21.38 9.14
N GLY A 142 -8.55 20.69 8.73
CA GLY A 142 -9.67 21.29 7.99
C GLY A 142 -9.94 20.63 6.64
N PRO A 143 -10.63 21.32 5.71
CA PRO A 143 -11.13 20.72 4.48
C PRO A 143 -10.05 20.09 3.58
N GLU A 144 -8.83 20.66 3.56
CA GLU A 144 -7.75 20.15 2.72
C GLU A 144 -7.25 18.77 3.16
N ARG A 145 -7.06 18.55 4.47
CA ARG A 145 -6.66 17.24 5.02
C ARG A 145 -7.74 16.19 4.79
N HIS A 146 -9.01 16.54 5.01
CA HIS A 146 -10.12 15.62 4.74
C HIS A 146 -10.13 15.21 3.27
N LYS A 147 -9.98 16.15 2.34
CA LYS A 147 -9.91 15.85 0.91
C LYS A 147 -8.72 14.93 0.58
N ALA A 148 -7.54 15.18 1.14
CA ALA A 148 -6.37 14.33 0.92
C ALA A 148 -6.59 12.90 1.44
N LEU A 149 -7.14 12.75 2.66
CA LEU A 149 -7.46 11.44 3.23
C LEU A 149 -8.59 10.73 2.48
N SER A 150 -9.60 11.46 1.99
CA SER A 150 -10.66 10.92 1.14
C SER A 150 -10.11 10.43 -0.21
N ILE A 151 -9.16 11.13 -0.82
CA ILE A 151 -8.50 10.69 -2.06
C ILE A 151 -7.70 9.41 -1.77
N PHE A 152 -6.90 9.41 -0.71
CA PHE A 152 -6.12 8.23 -0.29
C PHE A 152 -7.03 7.01 -0.04
N GLY A 153 -8.09 7.18 0.75
CA GLY A 153 -9.08 6.11 1.00
C GLY A 153 -9.84 5.69 -0.26
N GLY A 154 -10.16 6.64 -1.14
CA GLY A 154 -10.80 6.36 -2.43
C GLY A 154 -9.92 5.50 -3.35
N THR A 155 -8.61 5.75 -3.37
CA THR A 155 -7.68 4.93 -4.15
C THR A 155 -7.58 3.48 -3.67
N ALA A 156 -7.82 3.22 -2.38
CA ALA A 156 -7.93 1.85 -1.89
C ALA A 156 -9.13 1.12 -2.54
N ALA A 157 -10.31 1.74 -2.57
CA ALA A 157 -11.48 1.14 -3.21
C ALA A 157 -11.26 0.88 -4.72
N VAL A 158 -10.68 1.86 -5.43
CA VAL A 158 -10.35 1.72 -6.85
C VAL A 158 -9.33 0.60 -7.07
N GLY A 159 -8.28 0.54 -6.24
CA GLY A 159 -7.26 -0.50 -6.31
C GLY A 159 -7.84 -1.89 -6.10
N SER A 160 -8.73 -2.05 -5.13
CA SER A 160 -9.42 -3.33 -4.89
C SER A 160 -10.20 -3.81 -6.11
N VAL A 161 -10.99 -2.94 -6.75
CA VAL A 161 -11.76 -3.27 -7.96
C VAL A 161 -10.82 -3.62 -9.12
N LEU A 162 -9.78 -2.83 -9.35
CA LEU A 162 -8.80 -3.10 -10.40
C LEU A 162 -8.08 -4.43 -10.17
N GLY A 163 -7.73 -4.76 -8.92
CA GLY A 163 -7.11 -6.04 -8.62
C GLY A 163 -8.05 -7.22 -8.85
N VAL A 164 -9.35 -7.09 -8.59
CA VAL A 164 -10.33 -8.13 -8.96
C VAL A 164 -10.39 -8.34 -10.47
N LEU A 165 -10.41 -7.25 -11.25
CA LEU A 165 -10.40 -7.33 -12.72
C LEU A 165 -9.12 -7.99 -13.24
N LEU A 166 -7.96 -7.56 -12.73
CA LEU A 166 -6.66 -8.11 -13.11
C LEU A 166 -6.53 -9.59 -12.70
N GLY A 167 -6.96 -9.95 -11.49
CA GLY A 167 -7.01 -11.33 -11.03
C GLY A 167 -7.92 -12.19 -11.90
N GLY A 168 -9.06 -11.67 -12.35
CA GLY A 168 -9.95 -12.36 -13.29
C GLY A 168 -9.29 -12.61 -14.65
N ILE A 169 -8.62 -11.60 -15.22
CA ILE A 169 -7.91 -11.73 -16.50
C ILE A 169 -6.76 -12.75 -16.37
N LEU A 170 -5.94 -12.65 -15.33
CA LEU A 170 -4.84 -13.59 -15.08
C LEU A 170 -5.33 -15.01 -14.77
N GLY A 171 -6.44 -15.10 -14.04
CA GLY A 171 -7.10 -16.36 -13.70
C GLY A 171 -7.65 -17.08 -14.92
N SER A 172 -8.27 -16.34 -15.85
CA SER A 172 -8.93 -16.88 -17.05
C SER A 172 -8.01 -17.19 -18.23
N THR A 173 -6.79 -16.63 -18.28
CA THR A 173 -5.91 -16.70 -19.46
C THR A 173 -4.94 -17.89 -19.52
N VAL A 174 -5.03 -18.86 -18.61
CA VAL A 174 -4.47 -20.22 -18.78
C VAL A 174 -5.31 -21.23 -18.00
#